data_AF-A0A1Z4R5F4-F1
#
_entry.id   AF-A0A1Z4R5F4-F1
#
_cell.length_a   1.000
_cell.length_b   1.000
_cell.length_c   1.000
_cell.angle_alpha   90.00
_cell.angle_beta   90.00
_cell.angle_gamma   90.00
#
_symmetry.space_group_name_H-M   'P 1'
#
loop_
_entity.id
_entity.type
_entity.pdbx_description
1 polymer ?
#
loop_
_entity_poly.entity_id
_entity_poly.type
_entity_poly.pdbx_seq_one_letter_code
_entity_poly.pdbx_strand_id
1 'polypeptide(L)'
;MALIEYLDRDDWRDVLRRSFNGAIRCDRFTEKGRWKMTSSAIDDMRSWLTGGGINRVQLQIDRQMDSYRLASERQREVRNFLKQLVQENQRSLIQLMADGIIPWNQVDFFMACGISESQFDQMWRHISANGNPFEDWMLANGYSHETIDHTCLIKAELQHPKHPIDHTLN
;
A
#
# COMPACT_ATOMS: atom_id res chain seq x y z
N MET A 1 -9.08 18.26 11.78
CA MET A 1 -10.03 17.12 11.78
C MET A 1 -9.29 15.87 11.36
N ALA A 2 -9.40 14.82 12.16
CA ALA A 2 -8.78 13.52 11.90
C ALA A 2 -9.58 12.77 10.82
N LEU A 3 -8.97 11.80 10.13
CA LEU A 3 -9.63 11.07 9.03
C LEU A 3 -10.98 10.47 9.45
N ILE A 4 -11.06 10.05 10.71
CA ILE A 4 -12.24 9.40 11.29
C ILE A 4 -13.47 10.30 11.40
N GLU A 5 -13.30 11.60 11.63
CA GLU A 5 -14.43 12.54 11.76
C GLU A 5 -15.18 12.74 10.44
N TYR A 6 -14.60 12.27 9.34
CA TYR A 6 -15.17 12.33 8.00
C TYR A 6 -15.80 11.02 7.54
N LEU A 7 -15.47 9.86 8.13
CA LEU A 7 -15.97 8.56 7.65
C LEU A 7 -17.48 8.35 7.85
N ASP A 8 -18.09 9.13 8.74
CA ASP A 8 -19.54 9.15 8.98
C ASP A 8 -20.29 10.21 8.16
N ARG A 9 -19.56 11.09 7.47
CA ARG A 9 -20.14 12.19 6.68
C ARG A 9 -20.36 11.78 5.23
N ASP A 10 -21.26 12.46 4.53
CA ASP A 10 -21.53 12.18 3.11
C ASP A 10 -20.32 12.41 2.19
N ASP A 11 -19.37 13.28 2.59
CA ASP A 11 -18.16 13.61 1.82
C ASP A 11 -16.95 12.69 2.11
N TRP A 12 -17.16 11.59 2.83
CA TRP A 12 -16.09 10.69 3.28
C TRP A 12 -15.18 10.19 2.14
N ARG A 13 -15.74 9.92 0.95
CA ARG A 13 -14.98 9.42 -0.21
C ARG A 13 -13.94 10.42 -0.68
N ASP A 14 -14.31 11.69 -0.78
CA ASP A 14 -13.41 12.75 -1.24
C ASP A 14 -12.32 13.03 -0.22
N VAL A 15 -12.64 12.95 1.06
CA VAL A 15 -11.66 13.10 2.13
C VAL A 15 -10.68 11.92 2.15
N LEU A 16 -11.18 10.68 2.05
CA LEU A 16 -10.35 9.49 2.04
C LEU A 16 -9.41 9.47 0.83
N ARG A 17 -9.93 9.79 -0.37
CA ARG A 17 -9.13 9.92 -1.60
C ARG A 17 -8.06 10.99 -1.49
N ARG A 18 -8.41 12.20 -1.02
CA ARG A 18 -7.44 13.30 -0.84
C ARG A 18 -6.37 12.93 0.18
N SER A 19 -6.76 12.27 1.27
CA SER A 19 -5.83 11.88 2.34
C SER A 19 -4.86 10.80 1.87
N PHE A 20 -5.37 9.77 1.19
CA PHE A 20 -4.57 8.68 0.61
C PHE A 20 -3.60 9.19 -0.45
N ASN A 21 -4.09 9.93 -1.45
CA ASN A 21 -3.25 10.50 -2.50
C ASN A 21 -2.25 11.51 -1.93
N GLY A 22 -2.65 12.31 -0.93
CA GLY A 22 -1.77 13.25 -0.24
C GLY A 22 -0.64 12.55 0.52
N ALA A 23 -0.91 11.42 1.16
CA ALA A 23 0.09 10.64 1.87
C ALA A 23 1.13 10.01 0.92
N ILE A 24 0.68 9.52 -0.23
CA ILE A 24 1.53 8.87 -1.24
C ILE A 24 2.36 9.88 -2.05
N ARG A 25 1.77 11.04 -2.40
CA ARG A 25 2.42 12.07 -3.22
C ARG A 25 3.34 12.98 -2.44
N CYS A 26 3.49 12.81 -1.13
CA CYS A 26 4.22 13.79 -0.33
C CYS A 26 5.73 13.74 -0.62
N ASP A 27 6.20 14.80 -1.30
CA ASP A 27 7.58 15.24 -1.52
C ASP A 27 8.48 15.26 -0.25
N ARG A 28 7.94 14.98 0.95
CA ARG A 28 8.59 14.96 2.26
C ARG A 28 9.55 13.80 2.51
N PHE A 29 9.54 12.77 1.68
CA PHE A 29 10.57 11.74 1.72
C PHE A 29 11.92 12.25 1.20
N THR A 30 11.94 13.45 0.60
CA THR A 30 13.17 14.20 0.27
C THR A 30 13.29 15.45 1.16
N GLU A 31 14.53 15.87 1.45
CA GLU A 31 14.84 17.00 2.37
C GLU A 31 14.07 18.31 2.09
N LYS A 32 13.59 18.50 0.85
CA LYS A 32 12.86 19.70 0.41
C LYS A 32 11.38 19.76 0.84
N GLY A 33 10.77 18.65 1.25
CA GLY A 33 9.33 18.63 1.55
C GLY A 33 8.97 18.98 3.00
N ARG A 34 9.95 19.01 3.92
CA ARG A 34 9.78 18.99 5.41
C ARG A 34 8.84 20.03 6.02
N TRP A 35 8.34 21.00 5.25
CA TRP A 35 7.59 22.16 5.75
C TRP A 35 6.22 22.44 5.08
N LYS A 36 5.72 21.63 4.13
CA LYS A 36 4.34 21.80 3.64
C LYS A 36 3.33 21.41 4.72
N MET A 37 2.51 22.34 5.22
CA MET A 37 1.38 22.02 6.11
C MET A 37 0.40 21.08 5.38
N THR A 38 0.12 19.92 5.97
CA THR A 38 -0.90 18.98 5.48
C THR A 38 -2.01 18.85 6.52
N SER A 39 -3.17 18.32 6.13
CA SER A 39 -4.25 18.05 7.07
C SER A 39 -3.87 16.87 7.98
N SER A 40 -4.41 16.85 9.21
CA SER A 40 -4.23 15.74 10.16
C SER A 40 -4.57 14.37 9.54
N ALA A 41 -5.60 14.31 8.69
CA ALA A 41 -5.98 13.08 7.99
C ALA A 41 -4.90 12.56 7.02
N ILE A 42 -4.14 13.46 6.38
CA ILE A 42 -2.98 13.07 5.54
C ILE A 42 -1.84 12.56 6.43
N ASP A 43 -1.60 13.20 7.57
CA ASP A 43 -0.54 12.80 8.49
C ASP A 43 -0.83 11.45 9.15
N ASP A 44 -2.08 11.20 9.54
CA ASP A 44 -2.55 9.89 10.03
C ASP A 44 -2.31 8.81 8.97
N MET A 45 -2.80 9.03 7.75
CA MET A 45 -2.65 8.10 6.64
C MET A 45 -1.18 7.80 6.32
N ARG A 46 -0.33 8.84 6.34
CA ARG A 46 1.10 8.71 6.12
C ARG A 46 1.74 7.86 7.23
N SER A 47 1.46 8.19 8.48
CA SER A 47 1.96 7.45 9.64
C SER A 47 1.62 5.97 9.56
N TRP A 48 0.40 5.63 9.13
CA TRP A 48 -0.02 4.25 8.95
C TRP A 48 0.70 3.57 7.78
N LEU A 49 0.82 4.23 6.62
CA LEU A 49 1.54 3.69 5.47
C LEU A 49 3.01 3.44 5.81
N THR A 50 3.72 4.40 6.39
CA THR A 50 5.14 4.23 6.74
C THR A 50 5.37 3.29 7.91
N GLY A 51 4.38 3.15 8.81
CA GLY A 51 4.48 2.30 9.99
C GLY A 51 4.11 0.84 9.76
N GLY A 52 3.48 0.48 8.63
CA GLY A 52 3.09 -0.90 8.37
C GLY A 52 2.34 -1.14 7.06
N GLY A 53 2.51 -0.28 6.06
CA GLY A 53 1.98 -0.50 4.72
C GLY A 53 0.46 -0.39 4.63
N ILE A 54 -0.07 -1.01 3.57
CA ILE A 54 -1.50 -0.97 3.23
C ILE A 54 -2.32 -1.71 4.30
N ASN A 55 -1.80 -2.81 4.84
CA ASN A 55 -2.40 -3.58 5.92
C ASN A 55 -2.59 -2.73 7.19
N ARG A 56 -1.61 -1.89 7.54
CA ARG A 56 -1.75 -0.99 8.68
C ARG A 56 -2.84 0.06 8.42
N VAL A 57 -2.94 0.59 7.21
CA VAL A 57 -4.02 1.52 6.82
C VAL A 57 -5.38 0.83 6.97
N GLN A 58 -5.54 -0.39 6.46
CA GLN A 58 -6.77 -1.16 6.58
C GLN A 58 -7.15 -1.39 8.04
N LEU A 59 -6.20 -1.87 8.84
CA LEU A 59 -6.40 -2.13 10.26
C LEU A 59 -6.84 -0.87 11.03
N GLN A 60 -6.23 0.28 10.75
CA GLN A 60 -6.58 1.53 11.45
C GLN A 60 -7.95 2.04 11.01
N ILE A 61 -8.26 1.97 9.72
CA ILE A 61 -9.60 2.32 9.21
C ILE A 61 -10.66 1.40 9.82
N ASP A 62 -10.42 0.09 9.90
CA ASP A 62 -11.35 -0.86 10.52
C ASP A 62 -11.59 -0.54 12.00
N ARG A 63 -10.54 -0.33 12.78
CA ARG A 63 -10.64 0.08 14.20
C ARG A 63 -11.44 1.36 14.36
N GLN A 64 -11.23 2.31 13.46
CA GLN A 64 -11.93 3.58 13.45
C GLN A 64 -13.42 3.41 13.15
N MET A 65 -13.76 2.66 12.10
CA MET A 65 -15.15 2.37 11.75
C MET A 65 -15.90 1.62 12.86
N ASP A 66 -15.23 0.70 13.55
CA ASP A 66 -15.78 -0.04 14.70
C ASP A 66 -16.00 0.88 15.91
N SER A 67 -15.04 1.74 16.21
CA SER A 67 -15.14 2.70 17.31
C SER A 67 -16.31 3.68 17.14
N TYR A 68 -16.57 4.08 15.89
CA TYR A 68 -17.68 4.98 15.53
C TYR A 68 -18.98 4.24 15.22
N ARG A 69 -18.97 2.90 15.32
CA ARG A 69 -20.15 2.04 15.10
C ARG A 69 -20.83 2.30 13.76
N LEU A 70 -20.04 2.51 12.71
CA LEU A 70 -20.59 2.67 11.36
C LEU A 70 -21.38 1.43 10.96
N ALA A 71 -22.49 1.62 10.25
CA ALA A 71 -23.29 0.52 9.73
C ALA A 71 -22.45 -0.41 8.85
N SER A 72 -22.70 -1.72 8.89
CA SER A 72 -21.93 -2.72 8.14
C SER A 72 -21.85 -2.44 6.64
N GLU A 73 -22.92 -1.85 6.08
CA GLU A 73 -22.92 -1.42 4.68
C GLU A 73 -21.91 -0.31 4.41
N ARG A 74 -21.86 0.72 5.27
CA ARG A 74 -20.87 1.81 5.17
C ARG A 74 -19.45 1.27 5.35
N GLN A 75 -19.23 0.36 6.30
CA GLN A 75 -17.92 -0.26 6.49
C GLN A 75 -17.44 -0.98 5.22
N ARG A 76 -18.33 -1.75 4.60
CA ARG A 76 -18.07 -2.45 3.35
C ARG A 76 -17.76 -1.48 2.20
N GLU A 77 -18.49 -0.37 2.10
CA GLU A 77 -18.21 0.66 1.09
C GLU A 77 -16.83 1.28 1.28
N VAL A 78 -16.45 1.63 2.51
CA VAL A 78 -15.14 2.20 2.83
C VAL A 78 -14.03 1.22 2.45
N ARG A 79 -14.16 -0.07 2.81
CA ARG A 79 -13.19 -1.11 2.43
C ARG A 79 -13.05 -1.27 0.92
N ASN A 80 -14.17 -1.29 0.19
CA ASN A 80 -14.16 -1.42 -1.26
C ASN A 80 -13.51 -0.20 -1.91
N PHE A 81 -13.82 1.00 -1.41
CA PHE A 81 -13.23 2.23 -1.93
C PHE A 81 -11.73 2.33 -1.63
N LEU A 82 -11.29 1.87 -0.46
CA LEU A 82 -9.86 1.79 -0.15
C LEU A 82 -9.13 0.84 -1.10
N LYS A 83 -9.70 -0.34 -1.39
CA LYS A 83 -9.15 -1.25 -2.40
C LYS A 83 -9.04 -0.58 -3.77
N GLN A 84 -10.06 0.16 -4.17
CA GLN A 84 -10.03 0.93 -5.41
C GLN A 84 -8.89 1.96 -5.40
N LEU A 85 -8.69 2.71 -4.30
CA LEU A 85 -7.61 3.69 -4.19
C LEU A 85 -6.21 3.04 -4.26
N VAL A 86 -6.05 1.85 -3.68
CA VAL A 86 -4.80 1.08 -3.79
C VAL A 86 -4.51 0.75 -5.26
N GLN A 87 -5.50 0.28 -6.01
CA GLN A 87 -5.36 -0.02 -7.43
C GLN A 87 -5.05 1.22 -8.27
N GLU A 88 -5.78 2.32 -8.05
CA GLU A 88 -5.57 3.59 -8.76
C GLU A 88 -4.18 4.18 -8.52
N ASN A 89 -3.56 3.89 -7.37
CA ASN A 89 -2.23 4.37 -6.99
C ASN A 89 -1.16 3.27 -7.01
N GLN A 90 -1.44 2.12 -7.63
CA GLN A 90 -0.59 0.93 -7.64
C GLN A 90 0.88 1.27 -7.93
N ARG A 91 1.14 2.01 -9.02
CA ARG A 91 2.51 2.36 -9.43
C ARG A 91 3.27 3.14 -8.36
N SER A 92 2.59 4.10 -7.72
CA SER A 92 3.21 4.93 -6.68
C SER A 92 3.47 4.10 -5.42
N LEU A 93 2.56 3.21 -5.06
CA LEU A 93 2.72 2.32 -3.91
C LEU A 93 3.88 1.34 -4.12
N ILE A 94 3.96 0.71 -5.29
CA ILE A 94 5.07 -0.21 -5.63
C ILE A 94 6.41 0.53 -5.60
N GLN A 95 6.48 1.75 -6.13
CA GLN A 95 7.72 2.54 -6.07
C GLN A 95 8.10 2.86 -4.61
N LEU A 96 7.14 3.28 -3.77
CA LEU A 96 7.42 3.57 -2.36
C LEU A 96 7.85 2.31 -1.56
N MET A 97 7.36 1.13 -1.94
CA MET A 97 7.84 -0.15 -1.42
C MET A 97 9.27 -0.44 -1.90
N ALA A 98 9.55 -0.22 -3.19
CA ALA A 98 10.87 -0.38 -3.80
C ALA A 98 11.93 0.54 -3.17
N ASP A 99 11.54 1.75 -2.82
CA ASP A 99 12.38 2.75 -2.16
C ASP A 99 12.55 2.47 -0.64
N GLY A 100 11.90 1.43 -0.10
CA GLY A 100 11.93 1.08 1.32
C GLY A 100 11.23 2.09 2.25
N ILE A 101 10.46 3.02 1.68
CA ILE A 101 9.74 4.07 2.42
C ILE A 101 8.51 3.49 3.11
N ILE A 102 7.79 2.61 2.40
CA ILE A 102 6.64 1.90 2.94
C ILE A 102 7.06 0.44 3.19
N PRO A 103 6.98 -0.05 4.43
CA PRO A 103 7.16 -1.47 4.69
C PRO A 103 6.04 -2.25 4.01
N TRP A 104 6.39 -3.40 3.47
CA TRP A 104 5.47 -4.27 2.76
C TRP A 104 5.61 -5.70 3.29
N ASN A 105 4.52 -6.45 3.19
CA ASN A 105 4.54 -7.90 3.28
C ASN A 105 3.94 -8.49 2.01
N GLN A 106 3.94 -9.81 1.91
CA GLN A 106 3.43 -10.52 0.73
C GLN A 106 1.98 -10.13 0.38
N VAL A 107 1.12 -9.96 1.40
CA VAL A 107 -0.29 -9.56 1.22
C VAL A 107 -0.39 -8.13 0.69
N ASP A 108 0.39 -7.19 1.24
CA ASP A 108 0.45 -5.80 0.79
C ASP A 108 0.92 -5.68 -0.66
N PHE A 109 1.96 -6.45 -1.00
CA PHE A 109 2.52 -6.46 -2.33
C PHE A 109 1.53 -7.01 -3.36
N PHE A 110 0.84 -8.12 -3.05
CA PHE A 110 -0.21 -8.68 -3.91
C PHE A 110 -1.38 -7.73 -4.06
N MET A 111 -1.79 -7.08 -2.97
CA MET A 111 -2.88 -6.12 -2.98
C MET A 111 -2.53 -4.88 -3.82
N ALA A 112 -1.29 -4.38 -3.74
CA ALA A 112 -0.83 -3.29 -4.57
C ALA A 112 -0.78 -3.71 -6.05
N CYS A 113 -0.24 -4.91 -6.34
CA CYS A 113 -0.12 -5.42 -7.70
C CYS A 113 -1.45 -5.84 -8.33
N GLY A 114 -2.54 -5.96 -7.57
CA GLY A 114 -3.82 -6.44 -8.06
C GLY A 114 -3.81 -7.91 -8.46
N ILE A 115 -2.87 -8.69 -7.93
CA ILE A 115 -2.72 -10.13 -8.22
C ILE A 115 -3.10 -10.97 -7.00
N SER A 116 -3.63 -12.17 -7.22
CA SER A 116 -3.81 -13.16 -6.16
C SER A 116 -2.49 -13.88 -5.86
N GLU A 117 -2.41 -14.49 -4.68
CA GLU A 117 -1.29 -15.38 -4.32
C GLU A 117 -1.14 -16.53 -5.32
N SER A 118 -2.25 -17.11 -5.78
CA SER A 118 -2.23 -18.15 -6.81
C SER A 118 -1.71 -17.67 -8.18
N GLN A 119 -1.97 -16.41 -8.55
CA GLN A 119 -1.41 -15.79 -9.75
C GLN A 119 0.09 -15.56 -9.59
N PHE A 120 0.52 -15.12 -8.41
CA PHE A 120 1.94 -15.02 -8.08
C PHE A 120 2.64 -16.38 -8.15
N ASP A 121 2.06 -17.43 -7.57
CA ASP A 121 2.61 -18.79 -7.64
C ASP A 121 2.71 -19.30 -9.08
N GLN A 122 1.75 -18.97 -9.94
CA GLN A 122 1.81 -19.30 -11.37
C GLN A 122 2.92 -18.53 -12.08
N MET A 123 3.05 -17.23 -11.82
CA MET A 123 4.17 -16.42 -12.34
C MET A 123 5.51 -16.98 -11.84
N TRP A 124 5.56 -17.45 -10.59
CA TRP A 124 6.74 -18.06 -9.97
C TRP A 124 7.15 -19.40 -10.61
N ARG A 125 6.19 -20.28 -10.88
CA ARG A 125 6.45 -21.53 -11.62
C ARG A 125 7.01 -21.27 -13.02
N HIS A 126 6.56 -20.20 -13.67
CA HIS A 126 7.11 -19.76 -14.95
C HIS A 126 8.52 -19.15 -14.82
N ILE A 127 8.83 -18.42 -13.73
CA ILE A 127 10.18 -17.91 -13.46
C ILE A 127 11.17 -19.06 -13.22
N SER A 128 10.74 -20.06 -12.45
CA SER A 128 11.53 -21.26 -12.13
C SER A 128 11.85 -22.11 -13.37
N ALA A 129 11.15 -21.84 -14.49
CA ALA A 129 11.35 -22.42 -15.80
C ALA A 129 12.17 -21.52 -16.75
N ASN A 130 12.97 -20.59 -16.22
CA ASN A 130 13.78 -19.59 -16.96
C ASN A 130 12.98 -18.51 -17.73
N GLY A 131 11.71 -18.28 -17.37
CA GLY A 131 10.98 -17.10 -17.83
C GLY A 131 11.22 -15.88 -16.95
N ASN A 132 10.96 -14.67 -17.46
CA ASN A 132 10.92 -13.44 -16.66
C ASN A 132 9.49 -12.83 -16.59
N PRO A 133 8.42 -13.62 -16.32
CA PRO A 133 7.03 -13.16 -16.42
C PRO A 133 6.68 -12.03 -15.45
N PHE A 134 7.43 -11.85 -14.36
CA PHE A 134 7.24 -10.74 -13.44
C PHE A 134 7.84 -9.45 -14.01
N GLU A 135 9.08 -9.50 -14.50
CA GLU A 135 9.70 -8.39 -15.20
C GLU A 135 8.89 -8.02 -16.46
N ASP A 136 8.42 -9.01 -17.22
CA ASP A 136 7.58 -8.82 -18.42
C ASP A 136 6.23 -8.17 -18.08
N TRP A 137 5.58 -8.60 -16.99
CA TRP A 137 4.36 -7.97 -16.51
C TRP A 137 4.62 -6.53 -16.05
N MET A 138 5.73 -6.25 -15.36
CA MET A 138 6.10 -4.89 -14.98
C MET A 138 6.41 -4.02 -16.22
N LEU A 139 7.11 -4.54 -17.22
CA LEU A 139 7.32 -3.82 -18.47
C LEU A 139 6.01 -3.52 -19.19
N ALA A 140 5.10 -4.50 -19.27
CA ALA A 140 3.78 -4.35 -19.87
C ALA A 140 2.91 -3.31 -19.15
N ASN A 141 3.15 -3.09 -17.85
CA ASN A 141 2.48 -2.06 -17.05
C ASN A 141 3.27 -0.73 -16.96
N GLY A 142 4.32 -0.57 -17.76
CA GLY A 142 5.04 0.70 -17.93
C GLY A 142 6.02 1.06 -16.82
N TYR A 143 6.48 0.07 -16.04
CA TYR A 143 7.57 0.25 -15.07
C TYR A 143 8.93 0.31 -15.80
N SER A 144 9.85 1.14 -15.31
CA SER A 144 11.20 1.23 -15.89
C SER A 144 12.06 0.04 -15.47
N HIS A 145 13.12 -0.25 -16.23
CA HIS A 145 14.09 -1.30 -15.86
C HIS A 145 14.71 -1.03 -14.48
N GLU A 146 14.97 0.24 -14.14
CA GLU A 146 15.50 0.62 -12.83
C GLU A 146 14.54 0.27 -11.67
N THR A 147 13.23 0.53 -11.84
CA THR A 147 12.21 0.11 -10.87
C THR A 147 12.09 -1.41 -10.80
N ILE A 148 12.20 -2.09 -11.94
CA ILE A 148 12.15 -3.56 -12.02
C ILE A 148 13.33 -4.17 -11.27
N ASP A 149 14.55 -3.69 -11.50
CA ASP A 149 15.76 -4.20 -10.84
C ASP A 149 15.68 -4.01 -9.31
N HIS A 150 15.21 -2.85 -8.84
CA HIS A 150 14.98 -2.60 -7.41
C HIS A 150 13.90 -3.51 -6.82
N THR A 151 12.82 -3.75 -7.56
CA THR A 151 11.72 -4.63 -7.12
C THR A 151 12.14 -6.11 -7.18
N CYS A 152 13.05 -6.48 -8.07
CA CYS A 152 13.61 -7.83 -8.15
C CYS A 152 14.56 -8.14 -6.99
N LEU A 153 15.22 -7.13 -6.40
CA LEU A 153 15.96 -7.30 -5.14
C LEU A 153 15.00 -7.60 -3.97
N ILE A 154 13.86 -6.91 -3.91
CA ILE A 154 12.76 -7.19 -2.97
C ILE A 154 12.21 -8.63 -3.16
N LYS A 155 12.02 -9.04 -4.42
CA LYS A 155 11.59 -10.39 -4.82
C LYS A 155 12.56 -11.49 -4.37
N ALA A 156 13.87 -11.20 -4.32
CA ALA A 156 14.87 -12.14 -3.82
C ALA A 156 14.83 -12.29 -2.28
N GLU A 157 14.53 -11.22 -1.55
CA GLU A 157 14.38 -11.26 -0.09
C GLU A 157 13.13 -12.03 0.37
N LEU A 158 12.05 -12.04 -0.42
CA LEU A 158 10.88 -12.90 -0.18
C LEU A 158 11.20 -14.40 -0.21
N GLN A 159 12.18 -14.81 -1.02
CA GLN A 159 12.56 -16.22 -1.17
C GLN A 159 13.52 -16.68 -0.08
N HIS A 160 14.33 -15.75 0.45
CA HIS A 160 15.33 -16.00 1.46
C HIS A 160 15.33 -14.88 2.49
N PRO A 161 14.36 -14.88 3.44
CA PRO A 161 14.32 -13.88 4.49
C PRO A 161 15.62 -13.94 5.29
N LYS A 162 16.46 -12.89 5.18
CA LYS A 162 17.74 -12.80 5.92
C LYS A 162 17.53 -12.61 7.43
N HIS A 163 16.30 -12.29 7.84
CA HIS A 163 15.91 -12.21 9.25
C HIS A 163 14.67 -13.06 9.48
N PRO A 164 14.66 -13.97 10.48
CA PRO A 164 13.41 -14.56 10.94
C PRO A 164 12.52 -13.41 11.42
N ILE A 165 11.32 -13.34 10.86
CA ILE A 165 10.26 -12.46 11.37
C ILE A 165 9.99 -12.95 12.79
N ASP A 166 10.50 -12.24 13.78
CA ASP A 166 10.18 -12.47 15.18
C ASP A 166 8.66 -12.26 15.33
N HIS A 167 7.92 -13.36 15.39
CA HIS A 167 6.51 -13.39 15.77
C HIS A 167 6.39 -13.12 17.28
N THR A 168 6.89 -11.99 17.76
CA THR A 168 6.80 -11.58 19.15
C THR A 168 6.72 -10.06 19.26
N LEU A 169 5.56 -9.49 18.94
CA LEU A 169 5.19 -8.18 19.48
C LEU A 169 3.76 -8.23 20.02
N ASN A 170 3.70 -8.20 21.36
CA ASN A 170 2.54 -7.86 22.20
C ASN A 170 1.90 -6.52 21.78
#